data_AF-A0A0K2RD46-F1
#
_entry.id   AF-A0A0K2RD46-F1
#
_cell.length_a   1.000
_cell.length_b   1.000
_cell.length_c   1.000
_cell.angle_alpha   90.00
_cell.angle_beta   90.00
_cell.angle_gamma   90.00
#
_symmetry.space_group_name_H-M   'P 1'
#
loop_
_entity.id
_entity.type
_entity.pdbx_description
1 polymer ?
#
loop_
_entity_poly.entity_id
_entity_poly.type
_entity_poly.pdbx_seq_one_letter_code
_entity_poly.pdbx_strand_id
1 'polypeptide(L)'
;MTEQMSSKSAAAIDRAKAQGRAALIGYLPAGYPDVQSSIDAGIAMARNGADLIEIGIPYSDPVMDGAVIQAATTEAIANGFASPVSSTS
;
A
#
# COMPACT_ATOMS: atom_id res chain seq x y z
N MET A 1 17.33 8.24 -28.70
CA MET A 1 17.42 8.98 -27.43
C MET A 1 16.28 8.49 -26.57
N THR A 2 16.53 7.53 -25.67
CA THR A 2 15.47 6.96 -24.83
C THR A 2 15.15 7.99 -23.74
N GLU A 3 13.96 8.56 -23.73
CA GLU A 3 13.48 9.32 -22.58
C GLU A 3 13.45 8.39 -21.38
N GLN A 4 14.36 8.61 -20.44
CA GLN A 4 14.28 8.03 -19.11
C GLN A 4 13.09 8.67 -18.41
N MET A 5 11.96 7.96 -18.37
CA MET A 5 10.84 8.39 -17.53
C MET A 5 11.28 8.38 -16.08
N SER A 6 11.32 9.55 -15.44
CA SER A 6 11.62 9.67 -14.02
C SER A 6 10.57 8.92 -13.20
N SER A 7 11.02 8.04 -12.30
CA SER A 7 10.16 7.30 -11.39
C SER A 7 9.45 8.26 -10.44
N LYS A 8 8.11 8.16 -10.37
CA LYS A 8 7.30 8.96 -9.41
C LYS A 8 7.75 8.76 -7.97
N SER A 9 8.14 7.53 -7.60
CA SER A 9 8.62 7.21 -6.26
C SER A 9 9.98 7.84 -5.98
N ALA A 10 10.89 7.83 -6.96
CA ALA A 10 12.18 8.51 -6.84
C ALA A 10 11.98 10.02 -6.63
N ALA A 11 11.10 10.65 -7.43
CA ALA A 11 10.79 12.07 -7.30
C ALA A 11 10.22 12.44 -5.92
N ALA A 12 9.36 11.60 -5.34
CA ALA A 12 8.82 11.81 -3.99
C ALA A 12 9.91 11.73 -2.91
N ILE A 13 10.79 10.74 -3.00
CA ILE A 13 11.92 10.56 -2.08
C ILE A 13 12.91 11.72 -2.18
N ASP A 14 13.24 12.14 -3.40
CA ASP A 14 14.14 13.28 -3.64
C ASP A 14 13.55 14.58 -3.10
N ARG A 15 12.22 14.77 -3.23
CA ARG A 15 11.53 15.93 -2.64
C ARG A 15 11.63 15.94 -1.12
N ALA A 16 11.40 14.81 -0.45
CA ALA A 16 11.54 14.73 1.01
C ALA A 16 12.99 15.04 1.45
N LYS A 17 13.96 14.48 0.75
CA LYS A 17 15.39 14.73 0.99
C LYS A 17 15.76 16.20 0.80
N ALA A 18 15.26 16.86 -0.25
CA ALA A 18 15.47 18.28 -0.50
C ALA A 18 14.87 19.18 0.61
N GLN A 19 13.87 18.68 1.33
CA GLN A 19 13.28 19.33 2.50
C GLN A 19 14.02 19.00 3.82
N GLY A 20 15.13 18.26 3.76
CA GLY A 20 15.92 17.89 4.94
C GLY A 20 15.28 16.82 5.83
N ARG A 21 14.32 16.04 5.29
CA ARG A 21 13.63 14.97 6.02
C ARG A 21 13.70 13.65 5.27
N ALA A 22 13.48 12.55 5.99
CA ALA A 22 13.23 11.25 5.37
C ALA A 22 11.83 11.25 4.70
N ALA A 23 11.69 10.42 3.67
CA ALA A 23 10.37 10.15 3.08
C ALA A 23 9.55 9.27 4.02
N LEU A 24 8.27 9.63 4.23
CA LEU A 24 7.33 8.82 4.98
C LEU A 24 6.56 7.92 4.02
N ILE A 25 6.69 6.61 4.21
CA ILE A 25 6.00 5.59 3.42
C ILE A 25 5.03 4.85 4.34
N GLY A 26 3.73 5.02 4.09
CA GLY A 26 2.68 4.34 4.84
C GLY A 26 2.27 3.04 4.17
N TYR A 27 2.09 1.97 4.93
CA TYR A 27 1.60 0.68 4.42
C TYR A 27 0.13 0.47 4.83
N LEU A 28 -0.71 -0.01 3.91
CA LEU A 28 -2.06 -0.50 4.20
C LEU A 28 -2.37 -1.78 3.40
N PRO A 29 -3.01 -2.79 4.02
CA PRO A 29 -3.59 -3.89 3.28
C PRO A 29 -4.87 -3.42 2.56
N ALA A 30 -4.96 -3.71 1.27
CA ALA A 30 -6.15 -3.44 0.47
C ALA A 30 -7.35 -4.20 1.04
N GLY A 31 -8.49 -3.52 1.13
CA GLY A 31 -9.74 -4.16 1.58
C GLY A 31 -9.89 -4.35 3.09
N TYR A 32 -8.96 -3.83 3.91
CA TYR A 32 -9.10 -3.86 5.37
C TYR A 32 -9.50 -2.49 5.96
N PRO A 33 -10.46 -2.45 6.91
CA PRO A 33 -11.38 -3.53 7.28
C PRO A 33 -12.39 -3.85 6.15
N ASP A 34 -12.59 -2.89 5.25
CA ASP A 34 -13.34 -3.02 4.01
C ASP A 34 -12.71 -2.14 2.92
N VAL A 35 -13.17 -2.27 1.67
CA VAL A 35 -12.62 -1.55 0.53
C VAL A 35 -12.71 -0.04 0.70
N GLN A 36 -13.87 0.49 1.11
CA GLN A 36 -14.07 1.93 1.22
C GLN A 36 -13.23 2.51 2.35
N SER A 37 -13.20 1.84 3.50
CA SER A 37 -12.36 2.25 4.63
C SER A 37 -10.87 2.23 4.28
N SER A 38 -10.40 1.24 3.49
CA SER A 38 -9.00 1.18 3.03
C SER A 38 -8.64 2.35 2.08
N ILE A 39 -9.57 2.77 1.22
CA ILE A 39 -9.41 3.93 0.33
C ILE A 39 -9.35 5.21 1.15
N ASP A 40 -10.29 5.39 2.07
CA ASP A 40 -10.37 6.58 2.92
C ASP A 40 -9.11 6.73 3.78
N ALA A 41 -8.58 5.63 4.31
CA ALA A 41 -7.33 5.58 5.04
C ALA A 41 -6.13 5.98 4.14
N GLY A 42 -6.07 5.49 2.90
CA GLY A 42 -5.08 5.90 1.91
C GLY A 42 -5.11 7.41 1.63
N ILE A 43 -6.30 7.97 1.40
CA ILE A 43 -6.50 9.40 1.20
C ILE A 43 -6.07 10.20 2.43
N ALA A 44 -6.43 9.73 3.63
CA ALA A 44 -6.04 10.37 4.88
C ALA A 44 -4.52 10.40 5.05
N MET A 45 -3.80 9.32 4.76
CA MET A 45 -2.33 9.30 4.81
C MET A 45 -1.71 10.31 3.84
N ALA A 46 -2.20 10.36 2.60
CA ALA A 46 -1.72 11.33 1.60
C ALA A 46 -1.93 12.79 2.06
N ARG A 47 -3.09 13.09 2.67
CA ARG A 47 -3.40 14.43 3.19
C ARG A 47 -2.56 14.81 4.41
N ASN A 48 -2.10 13.82 5.19
CA ASN A 48 -1.38 14.03 6.44
C ASN A 48 0.15 13.83 6.30
N GLY A 49 0.68 13.85 5.08
CA GLY A 49 2.11 13.97 4.83
C GLY A 49 2.85 12.67 4.51
N ALA A 50 2.16 11.58 4.18
CA ALA A 50 2.81 10.45 3.53
C ALA A 50 3.29 10.87 2.13
N ASP A 51 4.56 10.60 1.82
CA ASP A 51 5.12 10.84 0.48
C ASP A 51 4.73 9.72 -0.48
N LEU A 52 4.64 8.51 0.05
CA LEU A 52 4.29 7.30 -0.67
C LEU A 52 3.35 6.45 0.18
N ILE A 53 2.52 5.68 -0.52
CA ILE A 53 1.63 4.70 0.09
C ILE A 53 1.92 3.35 -0.57
N GLU A 54 2.23 2.37 0.25
CA GLU A 54 2.38 0.98 -0.13
C GLU A 54 1.06 0.26 0.13
N ILE A 55 0.53 -0.37 -0.92
CA ILE A 55 -0.72 -1.12 -0.84
C ILE A 55 -0.38 -2.60 -0.89
N GLY A 56 -0.55 -3.27 0.25
CA GLY A 56 -0.43 -4.72 0.35
C GLY A 56 -1.65 -5.38 -0.25
N ILE A 57 -1.47 -6.31 -1.18
CA ILE A 57 -2.57 -7.12 -1.72
C ILE A 57 -2.69 -8.37 -0.85
N PRO A 58 -3.79 -8.58 -0.12
CA PRO A 58 -4.01 -9.81 0.64
C PRO A 58 -3.82 -11.08 -0.21
N TYR A 59 -3.09 -12.05 0.33
CA TYR A 59 -2.84 -13.36 -0.27
C TYR A 59 -2.92 -14.45 0.80
N SER A 60 -3.19 -15.69 0.38
CA SER A 60 -3.57 -16.79 1.27
C SER A 60 -2.44 -17.40 2.10
N ASP A 61 -1.18 -17.09 1.81
CA ASP A 61 -0.02 -17.65 2.51
C ASP A 61 1.04 -16.60 2.90
N PRO A 62 0.73 -15.70 3.86
CA PRO A 62 1.59 -14.58 4.23
C PRO A 62 2.73 -14.97 5.19
N VAL A 63 3.65 -15.83 4.74
CA VAL A 63 4.76 -16.35 5.57
C VAL A 63 5.71 -15.25 6.06
N MET A 64 5.79 -14.12 5.35
CA MET A 64 6.73 -13.03 5.66
C MET A 64 6.12 -11.88 6.47
N ASP A 65 4.80 -11.88 6.68
CA ASP A 65 4.11 -10.79 7.36
C ASP A 65 4.06 -11.00 8.88
N GLY A 66 4.13 -9.92 9.66
CA GLY A 66 3.93 -9.99 11.10
C GLY A 66 2.46 -10.26 11.47
N ALA A 67 2.21 -10.78 12.68
CA ALA A 67 0.87 -11.21 13.13
C ALA A 67 -0.25 -10.17 12.93
N VAL A 68 0.05 -8.88 13.04
CA VAL A 68 -0.93 -7.79 12.81
C VAL A 68 -1.33 -7.69 11.33
N ILE A 69 -0.35 -7.75 10.42
CA ILE A 69 -0.60 -7.67 8.98
C ILE A 69 -1.30 -8.95 8.51
N GLN A 70 -0.87 -10.12 9.00
CA GLN A 70 -1.55 -11.40 8.72
C GLN A 70 -3.01 -11.39 9.15
N ALA A 71 -3.33 -10.84 10.33
CA ALA A 71 -4.71 -10.73 10.79
C ALA A 71 -5.55 -9.81 9.88
N ALA A 72 -5.01 -8.64 9.52
CA ALA A 72 -5.69 -7.69 8.65
C ALA A 72 -5.93 -8.24 7.24
N THR A 73 -4.96 -8.95 6.65
CA THR A 73 -5.12 -9.58 5.32
C THR A 73 -6.10 -10.76 5.37
N THR A 74 -6.07 -11.56 6.44
CA THR A 74 -7.04 -12.65 6.64
C THR A 74 -8.47 -12.12 6.74
N GLU A 75 -8.68 -11.04 7.49
CA GLU A 75 -10.00 -10.42 7.61
C GLU A 75 -10.47 -9.83 6.27
N ALA A 76 -9.60 -9.15 5.52
CA ALA A 76 -9.93 -8.63 4.20
C ALA A 76 -10.38 -9.75 3.24
N ILE A 77 -9.68 -10.88 3.21
CA ILE A 77 -10.05 -12.05 2.39
C ILE A 77 -11.39 -12.64 2.86
N ALA A 78 -11.59 -12.78 4.18
CA ALA A 78 -12.84 -13.28 4.75
C ALA A 78 -14.05 -12.39 4.40
N ASN A 79 -13.82 -11.08 4.27
CA ASN A 79 -14.82 -10.10 3.84
C ASN A 79 -15.05 -10.08 2.31
N GLY A 80 -14.43 -10.99 1.58
CA GLY A 80 -14.63 -11.15 0.13
C GLY A 80 -13.69 -10.29 -0.73
N PHE A 81 -12.64 -9.70 -0.16
CA PHE A 81 -11.59 -9.08 -0.96
C PHE A 81 -10.85 -10.17 -1.75
N ALA A 82 -10.99 -10.15 -3.07
CA ALA A 82 -10.31 -11.07 -3.97
C ALA A 82 -9.22 -10.31 -4.75
N SER A 83 -7.98 -10.79 -4.63
CA SER A 83 -6.92 -10.39 -5.56
C SER A 83 -7.23 -10.94 -6.96
N PRO A 84 -6.98 -10.20 -8.05
CA PRO A 84 -7.27 -10.65 -9.42
C PRO A 84 -6.58 -11.97 -9.83
N VAL A 85 -5.57 -12.43 -9.10
CA VAL A 85 -4.92 -13.72 -9.35
C VAL A 85 -5.68 -14.94 -8.79
N SER A 86 -6.77 -14.73 -8.05
CA SER A 86 -7.65 -15.79 -7.54
C SER A 86 -8.65 -16.32 -8.58
N SER A 87 -8.67 -15.76 -9.80
CA SER A 87 -9.59 -16.15 -10.87
C SER A 87 -8.91 -17.06 -11.90
N THR A 88 -8.31 -18.16 -11.45
CA THR A 88 -8.02 -19.30 -12.35
C THR A 88 -8.51 -20.56 -11.64
N SER A 89 -9.68 -21.04 -12.06
CA SER A 89 -10.06 -22.44 -11.88
C SER A 89 -9.18 -23.36 -12.71
#